data_AF-B4UIK5-F1
#
_entry.id   AF-B4UIK5-F1
#
_cell.length_a   1.000
_cell.length_b   1.000
_cell.length_c   1.000
_cell.angle_alpha   90.00
_cell.angle_beta   90.00
_cell.angle_gamma   90.00
#
_symmetry.space_group_name_H-M   'P 1'
#
loop_
_entity.id
_entity.type
_entity.pdbx_description
1 polymer ?
#
loop_
_entity_poly.entity_id
_entity_poly.type
_entity_poly.pdbx_seq_one_letter_code
_entity_poly.pdbx_strand_id
1 'polypeptide(L)'
;MALTGTLKDFGIAEILQLIGQQAKSGVLHLESRDDEIHIALADGNVVRAESAGRKARERLGNMLVRAEVISKEELEQGLEVQKRTLRRLGDILVELGFVSQQDLREMTALQTTETVYQLFRWKSGTYAFEPGEVEWDRETVSPLRAESVLMEGFRRVDEWPMIRKRIPSTAMTFERRRALDPDAPAAPRRGGDDVDDAFDALGEEPTERRGEFASLGANERRVFALAIPGRTVERLVDLSRLGEFETCKALTNLLNLGYLEAIAPASRAKAAVGAYAQDWQARLRAGALSVLATVAIAAALAGIAYWVDERGLAWGEPAGAARVRDNAAERFLARYQLERLRGALEVYRLEKGEYPAALGTLVEAGLVDARDLRHPWAEPYHYRRTPAGRFVLLPPVE
;
A
#
# COMPACT_ATOMS: atom_id res chain seq x y z
N MET A 1 11.37 20.54 -31.06
CA MET A 1 11.87 21.23 -29.84
C MET A 1 11.16 20.59 -28.66
N ALA A 2 11.90 20.16 -27.64
CA ALA A 2 11.29 19.65 -26.41
C ALA A 2 10.58 20.82 -25.71
N LEU A 3 9.32 20.65 -25.31
CA LEU A 3 8.58 21.66 -24.56
C LEU A 3 9.00 21.53 -23.08
N THR A 4 9.75 22.48 -22.56
CA THR A 4 10.26 22.44 -21.17
C THR A 4 9.91 23.72 -20.43
N GLY A 5 9.58 23.63 -19.15
CA GLY A 5 9.27 24.80 -18.34
C GLY A 5 8.90 24.48 -16.90
N THR A 6 8.24 25.43 -16.24
CA THR A 6 7.75 25.27 -14.87
C THR A 6 6.22 25.26 -14.84
N LEU A 7 5.65 24.50 -13.90
CA LEU A 7 4.20 24.44 -13.66
C LEU A 7 3.62 25.74 -13.08
N LYS A 8 4.49 26.69 -12.71
CA LYS A 8 4.10 28.01 -12.23
C LYS A 8 3.82 28.96 -13.41
N ASP A 9 4.58 28.80 -14.50
CA ASP A 9 4.44 29.65 -15.68
C ASP A 9 3.37 29.11 -16.63
N PHE A 10 3.29 27.78 -16.77
CA PHE A 10 2.26 27.08 -17.53
C PHE A 10 1.65 25.97 -16.67
N GLY A 11 0.35 26.06 -16.41
CA GLY A 11 -0.35 25.06 -15.60
C GLY A 11 -0.42 23.72 -16.32
N ILE A 12 -0.59 22.62 -15.56
CA ILE A 12 -0.75 21.28 -16.15
C ILE A 12 -1.90 21.24 -17.17
N ALA A 13 -2.95 22.01 -16.92
CA ALA A 13 -4.10 22.06 -17.81
C ALA A 13 -3.75 22.61 -19.19
N GLU A 14 -2.99 23.71 -19.24
CA GLU A 14 -2.54 24.36 -20.47
C GLU A 14 -1.58 23.46 -21.26
N ILE A 15 -0.70 22.75 -20.56
CA ILE A 15 0.25 21.83 -21.18
C ILE A 15 -0.48 20.65 -21.83
N LEU A 16 -1.39 20.00 -21.09
CA LEU A 16 -2.18 18.89 -21.64
C LEU A 16 -3.09 19.36 -22.77
N GLN A 17 -3.69 20.56 -22.66
CA GLN A 17 -4.50 21.15 -23.72
C GLN A 17 -3.67 21.39 -24.99
N LEU A 18 -2.47 21.95 -24.86
CA LEU A 18 -1.58 22.22 -25.99
C LEU A 18 -1.19 20.92 -26.71
N ILE A 19 -0.81 19.89 -25.95
CA ILE A 19 -0.42 18.57 -26.49
C ILE A 19 -1.62 17.88 -27.16
N GLY A 20 -2.80 17.95 -26.53
CA GLY A 20 -4.06 17.42 -27.04
C GLY A 20 -4.48 18.06 -28.36
N GLN A 21 -4.57 19.39 -28.39
CA GLN A 21 -4.97 20.16 -29.57
C GLN A 21 -4.03 19.97 -30.77
N GLN A 22 -2.74 19.79 -30.51
CA GLN A 22 -1.74 19.54 -31.55
C GLN A 22 -1.60 18.06 -31.91
N ALA A 23 -2.40 17.17 -31.31
CA ALA A 23 -2.35 15.72 -31.47
C ALA A 23 -0.92 15.15 -31.37
N LYS A 24 -0.12 15.66 -30.43
CA LYS A 24 1.27 15.24 -30.27
C LYS A 24 1.37 13.90 -29.54
N SER A 25 2.33 13.08 -29.97
CA SER A 25 2.73 11.83 -29.32
C SER A 25 4.10 12.03 -28.64
N GLY A 26 4.27 11.42 -27.47
CA GLY A 26 5.49 11.52 -26.68
C GLY A 26 5.27 11.28 -25.20
N VAL A 27 6.31 11.52 -24.41
CA VAL A 27 6.26 11.40 -22.95
C VAL A 27 6.39 12.77 -22.31
N LEU A 28 5.44 13.13 -21.47
CA LEU A 28 5.48 14.30 -20.61
C LEU A 28 6.02 13.89 -19.24
N HIS A 29 7.22 14.34 -18.94
CA HIS A 29 7.89 14.17 -17.65
C HIS A 29 7.56 15.35 -16.75
N LEU A 30 7.10 15.07 -15.54
CA LEU A 30 6.74 16.07 -14.53
C LEU A 30 7.44 15.76 -13.23
N GLU A 31 8.06 16.77 -12.63
CA GLU A 31 8.79 16.61 -11.37
C GLU A 31 8.32 17.66 -10.36
N SER A 32 8.04 17.21 -9.14
CA SER A 32 7.82 18.07 -7.97
C SER A 32 8.74 17.65 -6.83
N ARG A 33 8.65 18.33 -5.69
CA ARG A 33 9.52 18.06 -4.54
C ARG A 33 9.36 16.66 -3.96
N ASP A 34 8.15 16.12 -4.03
CA ASP A 34 7.77 14.89 -3.33
C ASP A 34 7.54 13.69 -4.27
N ASP A 35 7.41 13.93 -5.57
CA ASP A 35 7.02 12.90 -6.55
C ASP A 35 7.41 13.29 -7.98
N GLU A 36 7.52 12.28 -8.83
CA GLU A 36 7.82 12.36 -10.26
C GLU A 36 6.76 11.57 -11.02
N ILE A 37 6.16 12.19 -12.05
CA ILE A 37 5.07 11.62 -12.83
C ILE A 37 5.41 11.67 -14.30
N HIS A 38 5.30 10.53 -14.98
CA HIS A 38 5.48 10.41 -16.42
C HIS A 38 4.13 10.08 -17.06
N ILE A 39 3.71 10.91 -18.02
CA ILE A 39 2.50 10.70 -18.81
C ILE A 39 2.90 10.36 -20.24
N ALA A 40 2.53 9.18 -20.71
CA ALA A 40 2.67 8.81 -22.10
C ALA A 40 1.42 9.23 -22.88
N LEU A 41 1.62 9.97 -23.97
CA LEU A 41 0.57 10.45 -24.85
C LEU A 41 0.75 9.90 -26.26
N ALA A 42 -0.36 9.51 -26.88
CA ALA A 42 -0.44 9.07 -28.27
C ALA A 42 -1.59 9.80 -28.98
N ASP A 43 -1.27 10.50 -30.06
CA ASP A 43 -2.21 11.27 -30.88
C ASP A 43 -3.03 12.27 -30.05
N GLY A 44 -2.38 12.94 -29.10
CA GLY A 44 -3.02 13.88 -28.16
C GLY A 44 -3.82 13.22 -27.01
N ASN A 45 -3.89 11.89 -26.96
CA ASN A 45 -4.60 11.16 -25.90
C ASN A 45 -3.63 10.64 -24.85
N VAL A 46 -4.03 10.69 -23.58
CA VAL A 46 -3.30 10.05 -22.49
C VAL A 46 -3.54 8.55 -22.55
N VAL A 47 -2.47 7.78 -22.77
CA VAL A 47 -2.53 6.31 -22.80
C VAL A 47 -1.98 5.69 -21.51
N ARG A 48 -1.11 6.39 -20.80
CA ARG A 48 -0.52 5.86 -19.56
C ARG A 48 -0.03 6.99 -18.67
N ALA A 49 -0.15 6.79 -17.36
CA ALA A 49 0.43 7.67 -16.36
C ALA A 49 1.05 6.85 -15.23
N GLU A 50 2.31 7.15 -14.91
CA GLU A 50 3.11 6.45 -13.90
C GLU A 50 3.68 7.48 -12.92
N SER A 51 3.66 7.17 -11.63
CA SER A 51 4.23 7.98 -10.55
C SER A 51 5.36 7.16 -9.91
N ALA A 52 6.52 7.77 -9.73
CA ALA A 52 7.67 7.15 -9.07
C ALA A 52 7.41 6.96 -7.56
N GLY A 53 6.75 7.93 -6.93
CA GLY A 53 6.32 7.92 -5.53
C GLY A 53 5.04 7.12 -5.26
N ARG A 54 4.54 6.36 -6.24
CA ARG A 54 3.30 5.59 -6.15
C ARG A 54 3.31 4.65 -4.94
N LYS A 55 2.30 4.81 -4.08
CA LYS A 55 2.17 3.97 -2.89
C LYS A 55 1.85 2.53 -3.30
N ALA A 56 2.29 1.57 -2.48
CA ALA A 56 2.02 0.15 -2.73
C ALA A 56 0.53 -0.12 -3.01
N ARG A 57 -0.36 0.54 -2.26
CA ARG A 57 -1.81 0.46 -2.38
C ARG A 57 -2.37 0.85 -3.76
N GLU A 58 -1.69 1.73 -4.47
CA GLU A 58 -2.10 2.29 -5.77
C GLU A 58 -1.51 1.51 -6.96
N ARG A 59 -0.69 0.48 -6.70
CA ARG A 59 -0.18 -0.42 -7.73
C ARG A 59 -1.31 -1.31 -8.24
N LEU A 60 -1.29 -1.62 -9.55
CA LEU A 60 -2.39 -2.26 -10.26
C LEU A 60 -2.80 -3.59 -9.62
N GLY A 61 -1.82 -4.45 -9.31
CA GLY A 61 -2.08 -5.72 -8.64
C GLY A 61 -2.77 -5.58 -7.28
N ASN A 62 -2.34 -4.63 -6.46
CA ASN A 62 -2.97 -4.37 -5.16
C ASN A 62 -4.36 -3.73 -5.30
N MET A 63 -4.57 -2.91 -6.33
CA MET A 63 -5.90 -2.39 -6.66
C MET A 63 -6.85 -3.52 -7.07
N LEU A 64 -6.40 -4.47 -7.90
CA LEU A 64 -7.19 -5.64 -8.32
C LEU A 64 -7.57 -6.54 -7.13
N VAL A 65 -6.62 -6.80 -6.21
CA VAL A 65 -6.90 -7.56 -4.97
C VAL A 65 -7.93 -6.86 -4.10
N ARG A 66 -7.76 -5.54 -3.91
CA ARG A 66 -8.70 -4.75 -3.12
C ARG A 66 -10.08 -4.66 -3.77
N ALA A 67 -10.16 -4.62 -5.09
CA ALA A 67 -11.43 -4.67 -5.81
C ALA A 67 -12.08 -6.07 -5.81
N GLU A 68 -11.48 -7.08 -5.15
CA GLU A 68 -11.92 -8.49 -5.17
C GLU A 68 -11.97 -9.09 -6.58
N VAL A 69 -11.20 -8.53 -7.52
CA VAL A 69 -11.10 -9.06 -8.90
C VAL A 69 -10.17 -10.28 -8.91
N ILE A 70 -9.13 -10.25 -8.09
CA ILE A 70 -8.21 -11.38 -7.86
C ILE A 70 -7.97 -11.57 -6.37
N SER A 71 -7.55 -12.77 -6.00
CA SER A 71 -7.00 -13.11 -4.69
C SER A 71 -5.55 -12.65 -4.55
N LYS A 72 -5.06 -12.63 -3.30
CA LYS A 72 -3.67 -12.29 -3.02
C LYS A 72 -2.73 -13.37 -3.58
N GLU A 73 -3.17 -14.62 -3.52
CA GLU A 73 -2.46 -15.80 -4.00
C GLU A 73 -2.30 -15.74 -5.53
N GLU A 74 -3.34 -15.38 -6.27
CA GLU A 74 -3.28 -15.17 -7.73
C GLU A 74 -2.34 -14.02 -8.11
N LEU A 75 -2.33 -12.94 -7.34
CA LEU A 75 -1.37 -11.85 -7.54
C LEU A 75 0.07 -12.31 -7.31
N GLU A 76 0.33 -13.08 -6.26
CA GLU A 76 1.67 -13.63 -5.96
C GLU A 76 2.16 -14.56 -7.08
N GLN A 77 1.28 -15.39 -7.64
CA GLN A 77 1.59 -16.24 -8.79
C GLN A 77 1.93 -15.40 -10.04
N GLY A 78 1.12 -14.38 -10.36
CA GLY A 78 1.40 -13.48 -11.48
C GLY A 78 2.74 -12.74 -11.33
N LEU A 79 3.07 -12.30 -10.12
CA LEU A 79 4.35 -11.64 -9.82
C LEU A 79 5.55 -12.58 -9.97
N GLU A 80 5.41 -13.87 -9.62
CA GLU A 80 6.47 -14.87 -9.80
C GLU A 80 6.74 -15.13 -11.29
N VAL A 81 5.69 -15.24 -12.10
CA VAL A 81 5.82 -15.35 -13.57
C VAL A 81 6.44 -14.09 -14.17
N GLN A 82 6.04 -12.90 -13.68
CA GLN A 82 6.61 -11.63 -14.12
C GLN A 82 8.12 -11.57 -13.87
N LYS A 83 8.60 -12.00 -12.70
CA LYS A 83 10.05 -12.00 -12.40
C LYS A 83 10.85 -12.88 -13.36
N ARG A 84 10.27 -13.99 -13.82
CA ARG A 84 10.94 -14.95 -14.72
C ARG A 84 10.90 -14.52 -16.18
N THR A 85 9.83 -13.84 -16.59
CA THR A 85 9.57 -13.52 -18.01
C THR A 85 9.80 -12.05 -18.36
N LEU A 86 9.86 -11.16 -17.37
CA LEU A 86 9.91 -9.70 -17.51
C LEU A 86 8.74 -9.09 -18.31
N ARG A 87 7.66 -9.86 -18.49
CA ARG A 87 6.42 -9.39 -19.15
C ARG A 87 5.60 -8.51 -18.20
N ARG A 88 4.62 -7.79 -18.76
CA ARG A 88 3.71 -6.95 -17.97
C ARG A 88 2.81 -7.83 -17.11
N LEU A 89 2.60 -7.42 -15.86
CA LEU A 89 1.77 -8.15 -14.91
C LEU A 89 0.33 -8.31 -15.41
N GLY A 90 -0.25 -7.28 -16.04
CA GLY A 90 -1.61 -7.33 -16.58
C GLY A 90 -1.80 -8.46 -17.58
N ASP A 91 -0.94 -8.53 -18.59
CA ASP A 91 -0.98 -9.55 -19.65
C ASP A 91 -0.85 -10.97 -19.06
N ILE A 92 0.05 -11.13 -18.09
CA ILE A 92 0.23 -12.41 -17.37
C ILE A 92 -1.06 -12.80 -16.64
N LEU A 93 -1.69 -11.86 -15.92
CA LEU A 93 -2.93 -12.15 -15.18
C LEU A 93 -4.10 -12.51 -16.10
N VAL A 94 -4.16 -11.92 -17.30
CA VAL A 94 -5.15 -12.27 -18.32
C VAL A 94 -4.88 -13.65 -18.91
N GLU A 95 -3.62 -13.95 -19.25
CA GLU A 95 -3.21 -15.25 -19.82
C GLU A 95 -3.44 -16.41 -18.83
N LEU A 96 -3.20 -16.17 -17.54
CA LEU A 96 -3.49 -17.13 -16.47
C LEU A 96 -5.00 -17.28 -16.19
N GLY A 97 -5.85 -16.45 -16.78
CA GLY A 97 -7.29 -16.47 -16.60
C GLY A 97 -7.78 -15.90 -15.28
N PHE A 98 -6.94 -15.19 -14.53
CA PHE A 98 -7.29 -14.58 -13.24
C PHE A 98 -8.06 -13.26 -13.41
N VAL A 99 -7.85 -12.54 -14.52
CA VAL A 99 -8.50 -11.26 -14.79
C VAL A 99 -9.04 -11.25 -16.21
N SER A 100 -10.25 -10.74 -16.43
CA SER A 100 -10.76 -10.53 -17.77
C SER A 100 -10.08 -9.32 -18.43
N GLN A 101 -10.00 -9.31 -19.76
CA GLN A 101 -9.44 -8.16 -20.49
C GLN A 101 -10.22 -6.86 -20.21
N GLN A 102 -11.54 -6.96 -20.01
CA GLN A 102 -12.39 -5.82 -19.67
C GLN A 102 -12.07 -5.27 -18.27
N ASP A 103 -11.91 -6.14 -17.27
CA ASP A 103 -11.56 -5.70 -15.92
C ASP A 103 -10.18 -5.05 -15.87
N LEU A 104 -9.21 -5.59 -16.64
CA LEU A 104 -7.88 -5.01 -16.75
C LEU A 104 -7.92 -3.62 -17.41
N ARG A 105 -8.72 -3.45 -18.46
CA ARG A 105 -8.94 -2.15 -19.12
C ARG A 105 -9.51 -1.12 -18.15
N GLU A 106 -10.57 -1.47 -17.44
CA GLU A 106 -11.22 -0.59 -16.47
C GLU A 106 -10.26 -0.18 -15.34
N MET A 107 -9.50 -1.12 -14.79
CA MET A 107 -8.59 -0.86 -13.67
C MET A 107 -7.35 -0.09 -14.10
N THR A 108 -6.84 -0.30 -15.31
CA THR A 108 -5.71 0.46 -15.87
C THR A 108 -6.11 1.89 -16.19
N ALA A 109 -7.31 2.10 -16.75
CA ALA A 109 -7.88 3.42 -16.96
C ALA A 109 -8.09 4.15 -15.63
N LEU A 110 -8.61 3.47 -14.61
CA LEU A 110 -8.76 4.05 -13.26
C LEU A 110 -7.41 4.45 -12.65
N GLN A 111 -6.40 3.58 -12.72
CA GLN A 111 -5.07 3.93 -12.20
C GLN A 111 -4.46 5.12 -12.95
N THR A 112 -4.62 5.16 -14.27
CA THR A 112 -4.09 6.23 -15.12
C THR A 112 -4.76 7.56 -14.79
N THR A 113 -6.10 7.60 -14.80
CA THR A 113 -6.87 8.80 -14.45
C THR A 113 -6.55 9.32 -13.05
N GLU A 114 -6.52 8.44 -12.03
CA GLU A 114 -6.16 8.82 -10.66
C GLU A 114 -4.73 9.40 -10.56
N THR A 115 -3.78 8.87 -11.33
CA THR A 115 -2.41 9.42 -11.38
C THR A 115 -2.39 10.80 -12.04
N VAL A 116 -3.12 10.99 -13.14
CA VAL A 116 -3.19 12.30 -13.81
C VAL A 116 -3.86 13.35 -12.92
N TYR A 117 -4.94 13.00 -12.21
CA TYR A 117 -5.64 13.96 -11.34
C TYR A 117 -4.80 14.42 -10.15
N GLN A 118 -3.80 13.66 -9.72
CA GLN A 118 -2.86 14.11 -8.69
C GLN A 118 -2.11 15.38 -9.12
N LEU A 119 -1.83 15.54 -10.41
CA LEU A 119 -1.10 16.70 -10.95
C LEU A 119 -1.87 18.01 -10.82
N PHE A 120 -3.21 17.98 -10.87
CA PHE A 120 -4.03 19.18 -10.69
C PHE A 120 -3.90 19.78 -9.28
N ARG A 121 -3.36 19.01 -8.33
CA ARG A 121 -3.09 19.47 -6.96
C ARG A 121 -1.69 20.08 -6.82
N TRP A 122 -0.81 19.90 -7.80
CA TRP A 122 0.55 20.43 -7.76
C TRP A 122 0.51 21.94 -8.01
N LYS A 123 1.08 22.71 -7.09
CA LYS A 123 1.19 24.18 -7.21
C LYS A 123 2.49 24.63 -7.86
N SER A 124 3.47 23.74 -7.93
CA SER A 124 4.81 24.01 -8.43
C SER A 124 5.50 22.71 -8.84
N GLY A 125 6.34 22.79 -9.86
CA GLY A 125 7.12 21.69 -10.39
C GLY A 125 7.73 22.10 -11.73
N THR A 126 8.49 21.20 -12.32
CA THR A 126 9.05 21.33 -13.67
C THR A 126 8.39 20.32 -14.59
N TYR A 127 8.40 20.62 -15.89
CA TYR A 127 7.93 19.69 -16.90
C TYR A 127 8.87 19.68 -18.10
N ALA A 128 8.93 18.52 -18.77
CA ALA A 128 9.62 18.34 -20.02
C ALA A 128 8.84 17.36 -20.89
N PHE A 129 8.45 17.78 -22.09
CA PHE A 129 7.83 16.92 -23.08
C PHE A 129 8.86 16.48 -24.11
N GLU A 130 9.00 15.17 -24.24
CA GLU A 130 9.84 14.50 -25.22
C GLU A 130 8.96 13.92 -26.32
N PRO A 131 8.90 14.56 -27.51
CA PRO A 131 8.13 14.06 -28.63
C PRO A 131 8.72 12.74 -29.14
N GLY A 132 7.86 11.76 -29.42
CA GLY A 132 8.28 10.45 -29.90
C GLY A 132 7.11 9.51 -30.10
N GLU A 133 7.37 8.39 -30.78
CA GLU A 133 6.41 7.29 -30.83
C GLU A 133 6.33 6.61 -29.45
N VAL A 134 5.11 6.34 -29.01
CA VAL A 134 4.84 5.69 -27.74
C VAL A 134 4.22 4.33 -28.04
N GLU A 135 4.88 3.26 -27.60
CA GLU A 135 4.30 1.92 -27.64
C GLU A 135 3.33 1.73 -26.47
N TRP A 136 2.09 1.38 -26.81
CA TRP A 136 1.05 1.08 -25.84
C TRP A 136 0.14 -0.04 -26.35
N ASP A 137 -0.42 -0.79 -25.40
CA ASP A 137 -1.25 -1.93 -25.71
C ASP A 137 -2.69 -1.50 -25.96
N ARG A 138 -3.11 -1.54 -27.23
CA ARG A 138 -4.47 -1.18 -27.68
C ARG A 138 -5.54 -2.14 -27.17
N GLU A 139 -5.14 -3.33 -26.74
CA GLU A 139 -6.05 -4.34 -26.25
C GLU A 139 -6.31 -4.25 -24.75
N THR A 140 -5.49 -3.55 -23.97
CA THR A 140 -5.68 -3.44 -22.51
C THR A 140 -5.76 -2.01 -22.00
N VAL A 141 -5.48 -1.03 -22.86
CA VAL A 141 -5.51 0.39 -22.51
C VAL A 141 -6.60 1.10 -23.32
N SER A 142 -7.41 1.89 -22.64
CA SER A 142 -8.33 2.83 -23.27
C SER A 142 -7.69 4.22 -23.28
N PRO A 143 -7.41 4.83 -24.45
CA PRO A 143 -6.93 6.20 -24.52
C PRO A 143 -7.94 7.17 -23.90
N LEU A 144 -7.42 8.14 -23.17
CA LEU A 144 -8.19 9.19 -22.51
C LEU A 144 -7.91 10.51 -23.23
N ARG A 145 -8.96 11.15 -23.76
CA ARG A 145 -8.81 12.46 -24.40
C ARG A 145 -8.33 13.48 -23.39
N ALA A 146 -7.35 14.29 -23.78
CA ALA A 146 -6.78 15.30 -22.90
C ALA A 146 -7.89 16.22 -22.37
N GLU A 147 -8.78 16.70 -23.24
CA GLU A 147 -9.88 17.60 -22.89
C GLU A 147 -10.83 16.98 -21.85
N SER A 148 -11.18 15.70 -22.01
CA SER A 148 -12.03 14.98 -21.05
C SER A 148 -11.35 14.87 -19.67
N VAL A 149 -10.04 14.63 -19.65
CA VAL A 149 -9.25 14.61 -18.40
C VAL A 149 -9.18 16.01 -17.78
N LEU A 150 -9.06 17.07 -18.59
CA LEU A 150 -9.04 18.46 -18.11
C LEU A 150 -10.37 18.86 -17.46
N MET A 151 -11.48 18.66 -18.17
CA MET A 151 -12.82 18.99 -17.69
C MET A 151 -13.12 18.26 -16.38
N GLU A 152 -12.77 16.97 -16.33
CA GLU A 152 -12.92 16.18 -15.12
C GLU A 152 -11.99 16.64 -14.00
N GLY A 153 -10.74 16.99 -14.30
CA GLY A 153 -9.79 17.53 -13.33
C GLY A 153 -10.28 18.82 -12.67
N PHE A 154 -10.81 19.77 -13.45
CA PHE A 154 -11.39 21.00 -12.92
C PHE A 154 -12.65 20.74 -12.08
N ARG A 155 -13.55 19.90 -12.58
CA ARG A 155 -14.74 19.47 -11.83
C ARG A 155 -14.37 18.91 -10.46
N ARG A 156 -13.32 18.09 -10.40
CA ARG A 156 -12.79 17.53 -9.15
C ARG A 156 -12.25 18.61 -8.22
N VAL A 157 -11.45 19.55 -8.71
CA VAL A 157 -10.90 20.64 -7.87
C VAL A 157 -12.01 21.48 -7.23
N ASP A 158 -13.08 21.75 -7.97
CA ASP A 158 -14.19 22.60 -7.51
C ASP A 158 -15.16 21.88 -6.57
N GLU A 159 -15.53 20.64 -6.88
CA GLU A 159 -16.55 19.90 -6.12
C GLU A 159 -15.99 19.17 -4.89
N TRP A 160 -14.72 18.77 -4.93
CA TRP A 160 -14.12 17.95 -3.87
C TRP A 160 -14.19 18.59 -2.47
N PRO A 161 -14.01 19.91 -2.30
CA PRO A 161 -14.22 20.57 -1.02
C PRO A 161 -15.64 20.40 -0.46
N MET A 162 -16.67 20.40 -1.31
CA MET A 162 -18.06 20.20 -0.90
C MET A 162 -18.32 18.74 -0.51
N ILE A 163 -17.80 17.80 -1.29
CA ILE A 163 -17.90 16.36 -1.01
C ILE A 163 -17.23 16.03 0.34
N ARG A 164 -16.02 16.57 0.60
CA ARG A 164 -15.30 16.36 1.86
C ARG A 164 -15.99 16.94 3.09
N LYS A 165 -16.81 17.99 2.94
CA LYS A 165 -17.65 18.48 4.05
C LYS A 165 -18.70 17.45 4.45
N ARG A 166 -19.26 16.71 3.49
CA ARG A 166 -20.27 15.67 3.75
C ARG A 166 -19.66 14.33 4.15
N ILE A 167 -18.53 13.98 3.55
CA ILE A 167 -17.77 12.75 3.81
C ILE A 167 -16.38 13.12 4.33
N PRO A 168 -16.26 13.53 5.60
CA PRO A 168 -14.99 13.95 6.19
C PRO A 168 -13.99 12.80 6.44
N SER A 169 -14.43 11.55 6.43
CA SER A 169 -13.56 10.41 6.73
C SER A 169 -13.87 9.18 5.87
N THR A 170 -12.81 8.53 5.39
CA THR A 170 -12.91 7.27 4.65
C THR A 170 -13.33 6.08 5.54
N ALA A 171 -13.32 6.25 6.85
CA ALA A 171 -13.77 5.25 7.83
C ALA A 171 -15.27 5.35 8.17
N MET A 172 -15.99 6.31 7.59
CA MET A 172 -17.44 6.40 7.73
C MET A 172 -18.11 5.17 7.12
N THR A 173 -19.25 4.79 7.69
CA THR A 173 -20.10 3.69 7.20
C THR A 173 -21.50 4.22 6.94
N PHE A 174 -22.34 3.42 6.28
CA PHE A 174 -23.68 3.86 5.88
C PHE A 174 -24.74 2.79 6.18
N GLU A 175 -25.95 3.26 6.50
CA GLU A 175 -27.14 2.42 6.58
C GLU A 175 -28.14 2.79 5.48
N ARG A 176 -28.79 1.78 4.89
CA ARG A 176 -29.80 1.98 3.86
C ARG A 176 -31.13 2.35 4.51
N ARG A 177 -31.64 3.54 4.20
CA ARG A 177 -32.94 4.03 4.70
C ARG A 177 -34.08 3.71 3.75
N ARG A 178 -33.81 3.71 2.44
CA ARG A 178 -34.80 3.45 1.39
C ARG A 178 -34.27 2.40 0.42
N ALA A 179 -35.14 1.49 -0.02
CA ALA A 179 -34.81 0.58 -1.10
C ALA A 179 -34.75 1.32 -2.44
N LEU A 180 -33.73 1.02 -3.24
CA LEU A 180 -33.67 1.41 -4.64
C LEU A 180 -34.34 0.31 -5.46
N ASP A 181 -35.24 0.71 -6.36
CA ASP A 181 -35.78 -0.17 -7.37
C ASP A 181 -34.66 -0.48 -8.39
N PRO A 182 -34.23 -1.75 -8.52
CA PRO A 182 -33.19 -2.15 -9.45
C PRO A 182 -33.57 -1.88 -10.92
N ASP A 183 -34.86 -1.87 -11.25
CA ASP A 183 -35.37 -1.79 -12.64
C ASP A 183 -35.87 -0.38 -13.03
N ALA A 184 -35.88 0.57 -12.10
CA ALA A 184 -36.23 1.95 -12.42
C ALA A 184 -35.19 2.53 -13.40
N PRO A 185 -35.60 3.09 -14.56
CA PRO A 185 -34.66 3.62 -15.55
C PRO A 185 -33.77 4.70 -14.91
N ALA A 186 -32.47 4.68 -15.23
CA ALA A 186 -31.60 5.81 -14.91
C ALA A 186 -32.20 7.06 -15.55
N ALA A 187 -32.42 8.13 -14.76
CA ALA A 187 -32.94 9.34 -15.36
C ALA A 187 -31.91 9.82 -16.40
N PRO A 188 -32.35 10.31 -17.57
CA PRO A 188 -31.42 10.83 -18.57
C PRO A 188 -30.58 11.93 -17.92
N ARG A 189 -29.26 11.83 -18.07
CA ARG A 189 -28.33 12.90 -17.67
C ARG A 189 -28.78 14.16 -18.40
N ARG A 190 -29.32 15.16 -17.68
CA ARG A 190 -29.49 16.50 -18.23
C ARG A 190 -28.17 17.23 -18.04
N GLY A 191 -27.45 17.42 -19.14
CA GLY A 191 -26.27 18.28 -19.25
C GLY A 191 -24.96 17.52 -19.43
N GLY A 192 -24.31 17.71 -20.59
CA GLY A 192 -22.89 17.39 -20.74
C GLY A 192 -22.29 17.29 -22.16
N ASP A 193 -23.07 16.99 -23.21
CA ASP A 193 -22.47 16.70 -24.53
C ASP A 193 -22.72 17.79 -25.60
N ASP A 194 -23.63 18.74 -25.36
CA ASP A 194 -23.88 19.85 -26.28
C ASP A 194 -23.13 21.09 -25.78
N VAL A 195 -22.04 21.42 -26.46
CA VAL A 195 -21.16 22.58 -26.19
C VAL A 195 -21.92 23.92 -26.30
N ASP A 196 -23.08 23.92 -26.95
CA ASP A 196 -23.93 25.09 -27.16
C ASP A 196 -24.70 25.51 -25.89
N ASP A 197 -25.10 24.57 -25.02
CA ASP A 197 -25.85 24.87 -23.78
C ASP A 197 -24.98 25.59 -22.71
N ALA A 198 -23.66 25.47 -22.80
CA ALA A 198 -22.73 26.05 -21.82
C ALA A 198 -22.51 27.56 -22.03
N PHE A 199 -22.78 28.09 -23.24
CA PHE A 199 -22.60 29.51 -23.55
C PHE A 199 -23.81 30.37 -23.13
N ASP A 200 -25.01 29.80 -23.09
CA ASP A 200 -26.22 30.50 -22.64
C ASP A 200 -26.26 30.74 -21.12
N ALA A 201 -25.50 29.96 -20.34
CA ALA A 201 -25.46 30.03 -18.87
C ALA A 201 -24.57 31.16 -18.30
N LEU A 202 -23.88 31.94 -19.14
CA LEU A 202 -23.00 33.03 -18.69
C LEU A 202 -23.76 34.31 -18.25
N GLY A 203 -25.09 34.34 -18.39
CA GLY A 203 -25.92 35.51 -18.08
C GLY A 203 -26.72 35.45 -16.77
N GLU A 204 -26.78 34.32 -16.08
CA GLU A 204 -27.63 34.16 -14.88
C GLU A 204 -26.77 33.98 -13.62
N GLU A 205 -27.12 34.73 -12.57
CA GLU A 205 -26.47 34.65 -11.25
C GLU A 205 -26.46 33.22 -10.70
N PRO A 206 -25.44 32.85 -9.88
CA PRO A 206 -25.22 31.47 -9.46
C PRO A 206 -26.32 31.00 -8.50
N THR A 207 -27.40 30.49 -9.06
CA THR A 207 -28.32 29.62 -8.33
C THR A 207 -27.57 28.34 -7.97
N GLU A 208 -27.65 27.93 -6.71
CA GLU A 208 -27.07 26.67 -6.21
C GLU A 208 -27.31 25.55 -7.23
N ARG A 209 -26.24 24.98 -7.80
CA ARG A 209 -26.29 23.90 -8.80
C ARG A 209 -26.92 22.64 -8.17
N ARG A 210 -28.24 22.62 -8.05
CA ARG A 210 -29.07 21.48 -7.58
C ARG A 210 -29.32 20.45 -8.68
N GLY A 211 -28.94 20.74 -9.93
CA GLY A 211 -29.22 19.88 -11.09
C GLY A 211 -28.50 18.54 -11.09
N GLU A 212 -27.22 18.49 -10.70
CA GLU A 212 -26.42 17.25 -10.81
C GLU A 212 -26.75 16.23 -9.72
N PHE A 213 -27.26 16.68 -8.56
CA PHE A 213 -27.71 15.83 -7.44
C PHE A 213 -29.18 15.40 -7.54
N ALA A 214 -29.86 15.68 -8.66
CA ALA A 214 -31.30 15.44 -8.79
C ALA A 214 -31.68 14.06 -9.34
N SER A 215 -30.74 13.31 -9.91
CA SER A 215 -31.03 12.01 -10.53
C SER A 215 -30.09 10.88 -10.10
N LEU A 216 -30.64 9.65 -10.08
CA LEU A 216 -29.90 8.43 -9.81
C LEU A 216 -29.25 7.91 -11.09
N GLY A 217 -27.94 8.14 -11.21
CA GLY A 217 -27.13 7.60 -12.29
C GLY A 217 -26.67 6.16 -12.05
N ALA A 218 -25.89 5.63 -12.99
CA ALA A 218 -25.30 4.30 -12.90
C ALA A 218 -24.29 4.17 -11.74
N ASN A 219 -23.53 5.24 -11.46
CA ASN A 219 -22.52 5.29 -10.40
C ASN A 219 -23.19 5.20 -9.02
N GLU A 220 -24.27 5.96 -8.78
CA GLU A 220 -25.06 5.92 -7.55
C GLU A 220 -25.65 4.53 -7.30
N ARG A 221 -26.21 3.90 -8.34
CA ARG A 221 -26.78 2.54 -8.21
C ARG A 221 -25.72 1.52 -7.85
N ARG A 222 -24.56 1.56 -8.52
CA ARG A 222 -23.42 0.69 -8.22
C ARG A 222 -22.95 0.86 -6.77
N VAL A 223 -22.75 2.10 -6.33
CA VAL A 223 -22.32 2.40 -4.96
C VAL A 223 -23.37 2.01 -3.94
N PHE A 224 -24.66 2.27 -4.20
CA PHE A 224 -25.74 1.88 -3.32
C PHE A 224 -25.81 0.35 -3.15
N ALA A 225 -25.70 -0.42 -4.24
CA ALA A 225 -25.68 -1.87 -4.21
C ALA A 225 -24.56 -2.43 -3.33
N LEU A 226 -23.43 -1.73 -3.25
CA LEU A 226 -22.28 -2.07 -2.42
C LEU A 226 -22.38 -1.55 -0.97
N ALA A 227 -23.21 -0.53 -0.70
CA ALA A 227 -23.37 0.12 0.61
C ALA A 227 -24.15 -0.77 1.59
N ILE A 228 -23.50 -1.81 2.11
CA ILE A 228 -24.01 -2.67 3.18
C ILE A 228 -23.57 -2.16 4.57
N PRO A 229 -24.33 -2.43 5.64
CA PRO A 229 -23.97 -1.99 7.00
C PRO A 229 -22.56 -2.41 7.41
N GLY A 230 -21.83 -1.50 8.06
CA GLY A 230 -20.46 -1.73 8.53
C GLY A 230 -19.36 -1.59 7.47
N ARG A 231 -19.72 -1.46 6.18
CA ARG A 231 -18.73 -1.23 5.11
C ARG A 231 -18.29 0.23 5.08
N THR A 232 -16.98 0.46 5.11
CA THR A 232 -16.40 1.80 5.11
C THR A 232 -16.41 2.44 3.73
N VAL A 233 -16.37 3.77 3.64
CA VAL A 233 -16.15 4.52 2.38
C VAL A 233 -14.94 3.98 1.64
N GLU A 234 -13.84 3.73 2.36
CA GLU A 234 -12.62 3.17 1.80
C GLU A 234 -12.85 1.84 1.09
N ARG A 235 -13.64 0.95 1.68
CA ARG A 235 -14.00 -0.34 1.07
C ARG A 235 -14.94 -0.16 -0.12
N LEU A 236 -15.84 0.83 -0.07
CA LEU A 236 -16.73 1.15 -1.18
C LEU A 236 -15.97 1.68 -2.40
N VAL A 237 -14.94 2.51 -2.19
CA VAL A 237 -14.06 3.00 -3.27
C VAL A 237 -13.40 1.84 -3.99
N ASP A 238 -12.97 0.83 -3.23
CA ASP A 238 -12.25 -0.33 -3.78
C ASP A 238 -13.17 -1.22 -4.61
N LEU A 239 -14.34 -1.54 -4.08
CA LEU A 239 -15.31 -2.42 -4.72
C LEU A 239 -16.07 -1.75 -5.87
N SER A 240 -16.27 -0.43 -5.83
CA SER A 240 -17.00 0.30 -6.88
C SER A 240 -16.20 0.40 -8.17
N ARG A 241 -14.86 0.38 -8.08
CA ARG A 241 -13.92 0.62 -9.19
C ARG A 241 -14.15 1.98 -9.88
N LEU A 242 -14.68 2.97 -9.16
CA LEU A 242 -14.95 4.32 -9.67
C LEU A 242 -13.87 5.35 -9.27
N GLY A 243 -13.03 5.01 -8.28
CA GLY A 243 -12.11 5.96 -7.65
C GLY A 243 -12.71 6.70 -6.46
N GLU A 244 -11.87 7.44 -5.74
CA GLU A 244 -12.26 8.09 -4.48
C GLU A 244 -13.29 9.20 -4.72
N PHE A 245 -13.07 9.99 -5.77
CA PHE A 245 -13.91 11.13 -6.10
C PHE A 245 -15.34 10.71 -6.47
N GLU A 246 -15.47 9.89 -7.51
CA GLU A 246 -16.77 9.43 -8.02
C GLU A 246 -17.57 8.66 -6.98
N THR A 247 -16.91 7.81 -6.18
CA THR A 247 -17.58 7.06 -5.12
C THR A 247 -18.12 8.00 -4.05
N CYS A 248 -17.32 8.97 -3.60
CA CYS A 248 -17.76 9.93 -2.59
C CYS A 248 -18.82 10.90 -3.13
N LYS A 249 -18.77 11.28 -4.41
CA LYS A 249 -19.82 12.05 -5.08
C LYS A 249 -21.13 11.27 -5.10
N ALA A 250 -21.11 10.02 -5.54
CA ALA A 250 -22.26 9.13 -5.54
C ALA A 250 -22.85 8.93 -4.12
N LEU A 251 -22.00 8.73 -3.11
CA LEU A 251 -22.42 8.65 -1.71
C LEU A 251 -23.08 9.95 -1.24
N THR A 252 -22.50 11.10 -1.57
CA THR A 252 -23.06 12.42 -1.23
C THR A 252 -24.45 12.60 -1.86
N ASN A 253 -24.61 12.18 -3.11
CA ASN A 253 -25.90 12.21 -3.80
C ASN A 253 -26.93 11.30 -3.13
N LEU A 254 -26.56 10.06 -2.81
CA LEU A 254 -27.42 9.11 -2.10
C LEU A 254 -27.83 9.59 -0.70
N LEU A 255 -26.94 10.31 0.01
CA LEU A 255 -27.25 10.95 1.29
C LEU A 255 -28.26 12.10 1.12
N ASN A 256 -28.04 12.98 0.13
CA ASN A 256 -28.92 14.11 -0.13
C ASN A 256 -30.34 13.66 -0.54
N LEU A 257 -30.44 12.57 -1.29
CA LEU A 257 -31.70 11.96 -1.70
C LEU A 257 -32.34 11.05 -0.63
N GLY A 258 -31.67 10.86 0.52
CA GLY A 258 -32.20 10.08 1.65
C GLY A 258 -32.20 8.55 1.45
N TYR A 259 -31.44 8.03 0.49
CA TYR A 259 -31.27 6.59 0.31
C TYR A 259 -30.33 5.98 1.35
N LEU A 260 -29.31 6.74 1.73
CA LEU A 260 -28.34 6.37 2.75
C LEU A 260 -28.40 7.34 3.93
N GLU A 261 -28.00 6.85 5.09
CA GLU A 261 -27.67 7.66 6.25
C GLU A 261 -26.22 7.44 6.64
N ALA A 262 -25.50 8.53 6.91
CA ALA A 262 -24.09 8.49 7.29
C ALA A 262 -23.92 8.19 8.78
N ILE A 263 -23.07 7.20 9.07
CA ILE A 263 -22.68 6.85 10.42
C ILE A 263 -21.23 7.28 10.62
N ALA A 264 -21.01 8.15 11.62
CA ALA A 264 -19.69 8.61 11.99
C ALA A 264 -18.76 7.41 12.26
N PRO A 265 -17.45 7.52 11.97
CA PRO A 265 -16.54 6.41 12.19
C PRO A 265 -16.58 6.04 13.67
N ALA A 266 -16.98 4.80 13.97
CA ALA A 266 -16.74 4.24 15.29
C ALA A 266 -15.24 4.40 15.55
N SER A 267 -14.82 4.83 16.75
CA SER A 267 -13.40 5.05 17.09
C SER A 267 -12.55 3.93 16.48
N ARG A 268 -11.36 4.22 15.94
CA ARG A 268 -10.53 3.28 15.14
C ARG A 268 -10.46 1.85 15.73
N ALA A 269 -10.57 1.72 17.06
CA ALA A 269 -10.73 0.46 17.79
C ALA A 269 -12.03 -0.32 17.49
N LYS A 270 -13.22 0.32 17.44
CA LYS A 270 -14.50 -0.33 17.12
C LYS A 270 -14.68 -0.66 15.64
N ALA A 271 -14.16 0.16 14.72
CA ALA A 271 -14.27 -0.11 13.29
C ALA A 271 -13.44 -1.35 12.86
N ALA A 272 -12.25 -1.52 13.45
CA ALA A 272 -11.45 -2.74 13.29
C ALA A 272 -12.17 -3.97 13.87
N VAL A 273 -12.86 -3.81 15.00
CA VAL A 273 -13.64 -4.89 15.63
C VAL A 273 -14.89 -5.25 14.83
N GLY A 274 -15.54 -4.30 14.15
CA GLY A 274 -16.72 -4.55 13.30
C GLY A 274 -16.41 -5.35 12.03
N ALA A 275 -15.30 -5.06 11.36
CA ALA A 275 -14.83 -5.84 10.21
C ALA A 275 -14.28 -7.22 10.61
N TYR A 276 -13.79 -7.37 11.85
CA TYR A 276 -13.32 -8.64 12.40
C TYR A 276 -14.46 -9.53 12.95
N ALA A 277 -15.61 -8.94 13.28
CA ALA A 277 -16.73 -9.64 13.92
C ALA A 277 -17.54 -10.54 12.96
N GLN A 278 -17.52 -10.29 11.64
CA GLN A 278 -18.29 -11.11 10.69
C GLN A 278 -17.68 -12.49 10.40
N ASP A 279 -16.40 -12.73 10.78
CA ASP A 279 -15.65 -13.93 10.37
C ASP A 279 -15.17 -14.82 11.55
N TRP A 280 -15.57 -14.48 12.78
CA TRP A 280 -15.12 -15.19 13.98
C TRP A 280 -15.72 -16.61 14.10
N GLN A 281 -16.95 -16.82 13.63
CA GLN A 281 -17.62 -18.12 13.75
C GLN A 281 -16.98 -19.22 12.87
N ALA A 282 -16.48 -18.86 11.69
CA ALA A 282 -15.78 -19.79 10.80
C ALA A 282 -14.38 -20.13 11.34
N ARG A 283 -13.66 -19.13 11.85
CA ARG A 283 -12.32 -19.30 12.45
C ARG A 283 -12.33 -20.03 13.79
N LEU A 284 -13.36 -19.87 14.61
CA LEU A 284 -13.53 -20.66 15.84
C LEU A 284 -13.74 -22.15 15.55
N ARG A 285 -14.53 -22.50 14.52
CA ARG A 285 -14.74 -23.89 14.12
C ARG A 285 -13.45 -24.51 13.56
N ALA A 286 -12.70 -23.77 12.75
CA ALA A 286 -11.40 -24.22 12.23
C ALA A 286 -10.32 -24.32 13.34
N GLY A 287 -10.28 -23.36 14.25
CA GLY A 287 -9.40 -23.34 15.42
C GLY A 287 -9.72 -24.49 16.39
N ALA A 288 -10.99 -24.71 16.72
CA ALA A 288 -11.42 -25.82 17.57
C ALA A 288 -11.08 -27.19 16.95
N LEU A 289 -11.20 -27.35 15.63
CA LEU A 289 -10.78 -28.58 14.94
C LEU A 289 -9.27 -28.80 15.04
N SER A 290 -8.46 -27.75 14.87
CA SER A 290 -6.99 -27.85 14.96
C SER A 290 -6.50 -28.15 16.39
N VAL A 291 -7.17 -27.61 17.41
CA VAL A 291 -6.90 -27.91 18.82
C VAL A 291 -7.30 -29.34 19.17
N LEU A 292 -8.45 -29.81 18.71
CA LEU A 292 -8.86 -31.21 18.89
C LEU A 292 -7.92 -32.18 18.17
N ALA A 293 -7.45 -31.84 16.97
CA ALA A 293 -6.48 -32.65 16.23
C ALA A 293 -5.12 -32.72 16.95
N THR A 294 -4.63 -31.60 17.49
CA THR A 294 -3.36 -31.58 18.26
C THR A 294 -3.47 -32.35 19.57
N VAL A 295 -4.59 -32.23 20.29
CA VAL A 295 -4.85 -33.03 21.50
C VAL A 295 -4.93 -34.52 21.18
N ALA A 296 -5.58 -34.91 20.07
CA ALA A 296 -5.65 -36.30 19.63
C ALA A 296 -4.27 -36.86 19.25
N ILE A 297 -3.43 -36.08 18.56
CA ILE A 297 -2.05 -36.46 18.23
C ILE A 297 -1.21 -36.61 19.50
N ALA A 298 -1.32 -35.67 20.44
CA ALA A 298 -0.60 -35.74 21.72
C ALA A 298 -1.02 -36.95 22.55
N ALA A 299 -2.32 -37.27 22.59
CA ALA A 299 -2.84 -38.46 23.26
C ALA A 299 -2.37 -39.76 22.58
N ALA A 300 -2.31 -39.79 21.25
CA ALA A 300 -1.77 -40.93 20.51
C ALA A 300 -0.27 -41.11 20.77
N LEU A 301 0.52 -40.02 20.79
CA LEU A 301 1.95 -40.07 21.13
C LEU A 301 2.20 -40.50 22.57
N ALA A 302 1.37 -40.02 23.52
CA ALA A 302 1.44 -40.45 24.92
C ALA A 302 1.06 -41.94 25.07
N GLY A 303 0.06 -42.41 24.33
CA GLY A 303 -0.31 -43.82 24.29
C GLY A 303 0.79 -44.70 23.69
N ILE A 304 1.46 -44.23 22.62
CA ILE A 304 2.62 -44.91 22.04
C ILE A 304 3.79 -44.92 23.04
N ALA A 305 4.07 -43.81 23.71
CA ALA A 305 5.13 -43.74 24.73
C ALA A 305 4.86 -44.70 25.90
N TYR A 306 3.61 -44.75 26.39
CA TYR A 306 3.20 -45.70 27.42
C TYR A 306 3.31 -47.16 26.95
N TRP A 307 2.92 -47.44 25.72
CA TRP A 307 3.01 -48.78 25.11
C TRP A 307 4.47 -49.23 24.86
N VAL A 308 5.37 -48.28 24.56
CA VAL A 308 6.81 -48.52 24.39
C VAL A 308 7.49 -48.75 25.75
N ASP A 309 7.06 -48.05 26.80
CA ASP A 309 7.55 -48.21 28.17
C ASP A 309 7.16 -49.56 28.77
N GLU A 310 5.90 -50.00 28.60
CA GLU A 310 5.41 -51.31 29.06
C GLU A 310 6.08 -52.51 28.36
N ARG A 311 6.56 -52.34 27.11
CA ARG A 311 7.18 -53.41 26.32
C ARG A 311 8.70 -53.48 26.43
N GLY A 312 9.33 -52.69 27.29
CA GLY A 312 10.75 -52.84 27.60
C GLY A 312 11.67 -52.78 26.38
N LEU A 313 11.37 -51.89 25.42
CA LEU A 313 12.29 -51.60 24.32
C LEU A 313 13.39 -50.68 24.83
N ALA A 314 14.38 -51.30 25.46
CA ALA A 314 15.59 -50.69 25.97
C ALA A 314 16.36 -49.95 24.86
N TRP A 315 16.29 -48.62 24.85
CA TRP A 315 17.32 -47.77 24.25
C TRP A 315 18.17 -47.22 25.40
N GLY A 316 19.45 -47.58 25.37
CA GLY A 316 20.39 -47.43 26.48
C GLY A 316 20.56 -46.00 26.99
N GLU A 317 21.08 -45.92 28.22
CA GLU A 317 21.39 -44.69 28.94
C GLU A 317 22.12 -43.64 28.08
N PRO A 318 21.66 -42.38 28.05
CA PRO A 318 22.50 -41.29 27.61
C PRO A 318 23.31 -40.76 28.80
N ALA A 319 24.56 -41.19 28.86
CA ALA A 319 25.61 -40.43 29.52
C ALA A 319 25.71 -39.03 28.88
N GLY A 320 25.78 -38.00 29.71
CA GLY A 320 26.18 -36.65 29.28
C GLY A 320 25.13 -35.86 28.54
N ALA A 321 24.15 -35.31 29.26
CA ALA A 321 23.32 -34.22 28.76
C ALA A 321 24.17 -32.94 28.61
N ALA A 322 24.91 -32.84 27.51
CA ALA A 322 25.39 -31.57 27.00
C ALA A 322 24.16 -30.74 26.62
N ARG A 323 23.80 -29.77 27.46
CA ARG A 323 22.83 -28.73 27.10
C ARG A 323 23.44 -27.94 25.94
N VAL A 324 23.03 -28.27 24.72
CA VAL A 324 23.23 -27.40 23.56
C VAL A 324 22.46 -26.11 23.82
N ARG A 325 23.17 -25.09 24.31
CA ARG A 325 22.65 -23.77 24.67
C ARG A 325 23.05 -22.75 23.61
N ASP A 326 23.00 -23.14 22.34
CA ASP A 326 23.46 -22.30 21.22
C ASP A 326 22.38 -21.27 20.83
N ASN A 327 22.17 -20.27 21.69
CA ASN A 327 21.26 -19.16 21.44
C ASN A 327 21.89 -18.18 20.43
N ALA A 328 21.28 -18.04 19.25
CA ALA A 328 21.72 -17.06 18.24
C ALA A 328 21.82 -15.62 18.78
N ALA A 329 20.99 -15.28 19.78
CA ALA A 329 21.04 -14.01 20.49
C ALA A 329 22.33 -13.82 21.32
N GLU A 330 22.81 -14.88 21.99
CA GLU A 330 24.05 -14.83 22.79
C GLU A 330 25.27 -14.62 21.88
N ARG A 331 25.32 -15.28 20.71
CA ARG A 331 26.39 -15.04 19.71
C ARG A 331 26.38 -13.63 19.15
N PHE A 332 25.20 -13.06 18.91
CA PHE A 332 25.07 -11.68 18.43
C PHE A 332 25.57 -10.67 19.48
N LEU A 333 25.14 -10.84 20.74
CA LEU A 333 25.55 -9.98 21.86
C LEU A 333 27.04 -10.09 22.16
N ALA A 334 27.60 -11.31 22.13
CA ALA A 334 29.02 -11.58 22.27
C ALA A 334 29.87 -10.80 21.25
N ARG A 335 29.47 -10.79 19.97
CA ARG A 335 30.19 -10.04 18.92
C ARG A 335 30.17 -8.54 19.18
N TYR A 336 29.00 -7.99 19.54
CA TYR A 336 28.86 -6.57 19.85
C TYR A 336 29.73 -6.15 21.05
N GLN A 337 29.72 -6.95 22.12
CA GLN A 337 30.49 -6.64 23.33
C GLN A 337 32.00 -6.75 23.10
N LEU A 338 32.46 -7.72 22.31
CA LEU A 338 33.86 -7.85 21.96
C LEU A 338 34.37 -6.62 21.18
N GLU A 339 33.60 -6.14 20.20
CA GLU A 339 33.95 -4.92 19.44
C GLU A 339 33.92 -3.67 20.33
N ARG A 340 32.95 -3.56 21.25
CA ARG A 340 32.90 -2.45 22.22
C ARG A 340 34.14 -2.43 23.12
N LEU A 341 34.56 -3.58 23.65
CA LEU A 341 35.77 -3.68 24.48
C LEU A 341 37.04 -3.33 23.70
N ARG A 342 37.14 -3.74 22.43
CA ARG A 342 38.26 -3.33 21.54
C ARG A 342 38.29 -1.82 21.33
N GLY A 343 37.14 -1.21 21.05
CA GLY A 343 37.02 0.24 20.93
C GLY A 343 37.45 0.96 22.21
N ALA A 344 37.01 0.49 23.38
CA ALA A 344 37.40 1.05 24.67
C ALA A 344 38.91 0.93 24.95
N LEU A 345 39.54 -0.19 24.57
CA LEU A 345 40.99 -0.37 24.67
C LEU A 345 41.76 0.61 23.79
N GLU A 346 41.30 0.86 22.57
CA GLU A 346 41.92 1.85 21.67
C GLU A 346 41.76 3.28 22.19
N VAL A 347 40.58 3.63 22.71
CA VAL A 347 40.35 4.93 23.34
C VAL A 347 41.28 5.12 24.53
N TYR A 348 41.41 4.11 25.39
CA TYR A 348 42.34 4.15 26.52
C TYR A 348 43.79 4.33 26.06
N ARG A 349 44.22 3.62 25.00
CA ARG A 349 45.57 3.76 24.44
C ARG A 349 45.81 5.16 23.87
N LEU A 350 44.83 5.74 23.18
CA LEU A 350 44.93 7.09 22.65
C LEU A 350 45.07 8.13 23.76
N GLU A 351 44.40 7.92 24.90
CA GLU A 351 44.43 8.85 26.02
C GLU A 351 45.68 8.71 26.90
N LYS A 352 46.09 7.47 27.22
CA LYS A 352 47.20 7.19 28.16
C LYS A 352 48.51 6.80 27.50
N GLY A 353 48.52 6.66 26.17
CA GLY A 353 49.68 6.24 25.38
C GLY A 353 49.96 4.73 25.39
N GLU A 354 49.28 3.95 26.23
CA GLU A 354 49.45 2.50 26.33
C GLU A 354 48.16 1.76 26.67
N TYR A 355 48.11 0.46 26.36
CA TYR A 355 46.99 -0.41 26.75
C TYR A 355 47.01 -0.71 28.26
N PRO A 356 45.83 -0.85 28.90
CA PRO A 356 45.74 -1.08 30.33
C PRO A 356 46.31 -2.45 30.71
N ALA A 357 46.75 -2.61 31.97
CA ALA A 357 47.24 -3.89 32.48
C ALA A 357 46.12 -4.93 32.65
N ALA A 358 44.90 -4.49 32.94
CA ALA A 358 43.71 -5.32 33.10
C ALA A 358 42.47 -4.63 32.52
N LEU A 359 41.45 -5.41 32.11
CA LEU A 359 40.19 -4.86 31.60
C LEU A 359 39.42 -4.04 32.66
N GLY A 360 39.61 -4.34 33.95
CA GLY A 360 38.98 -3.59 35.05
C GLY A 360 39.32 -2.11 35.03
N THR A 361 40.51 -1.74 34.55
CA THR A 361 40.94 -0.34 34.43
C THR A 361 40.07 0.45 33.44
N LEU A 362 39.43 -0.21 32.46
CA LEU A 362 38.49 0.45 31.55
C LEU A 362 37.18 0.84 32.26
N VAL A 363 36.80 0.12 33.30
CA VAL A 363 35.63 0.44 34.13
C VAL A 363 35.95 1.61 35.04
N GLU A 364 37.13 1.62 35.65
CA GLU A 364 37.63 2.74 36.47
C GLU A 364 37.75 4.03 35.65
N ALA A 365 38.18 3.94 34.39
CA ALA A 365 38.23 5.05 33.45
C ALA A 365 36.85 5.45 32.89
N GLY A 366 35.77 4.75 33.25
CA GLY A 366 34.40 5.04 32.80
C GLY A 366 34.15 4.74 31.32
N LEU A 367 35.00 3.95 30.66
CA LEU A 367 34.88 3.63 29.23
C LEU A 367 33.90 2.48 28.96
N VAL A 368 33.72 1.58 29.93
CA VAL A 368 32.78 0.44 29.86
C VAL A 368 32.16 0.15 31.24
N ASP A 369 31.02 -0.54 31.27
CA ASP A 369 30.40 -0.96 32.53
C ASP A 369 31.01 -2.28 33.03
N ALA A 370 30.98 -2.53 34.34
CA ALA A 370 31.47 -3.79 34.93
C ALA A 370 30.79 -5.05 34.35
N ARG A 371 29.53 -4.93 33.93
CA ARG A 371 28.76 -6.00 33.26
C ARG A 371 29.32 -6.38 31.89
N ASP A 372 29.95 -5.44 31.18
CA ASP A 372 30.48 -5.66 29.83
C ASP A 372 31.72 -6.55 29.84
N LEU A 373 32.36 -6.72 31.01
CA LEU A 373 33.53 -7.56 31.15
C LEU A 373 33.21 -9.06 31.21
N ARG A 374 31.93 -9.44 31.40
CA ARG A 374 31.51 -10.82 31.62
C ARG A 374 30.38 -11.25 30.68
N HIS A 375 29.37 -10.40 30.49
CA HIS A 375 28.24 -10.75 29.65
C HIS A 375 28.67 -10.96 28.18
N PRO A 376 28.09 -11.94 27.44
CA PRO A 376 27.02 -12.88 27.81
C PRO A 376 27.48 -14.14 28.54
N TRP A 377 28.76 -14.29 28.86
CA TRP A 377 29.28 -15.47 29.57
C TRP A 377 29.21 -15.32 31.09
N ALA A 378 29.35 -16.45 31.79
CA ALA A 378 29.52 -16.46 33.24
C ALA A 378 30.93 -15.99 33.65
N GLU A 379 31.92 -16.27 32.80
CA GLU A 379 33.32 -15.92 33.00
C GLU A 379 33.72 -14.65 32.25
N PRO A 380 34.69 -13.86 32.77
CA PRO A 380 35.16 -12.66 32.08
C PRO A 380 35.96 -12.97 30.81
N TYR A 381 36.02 -12.02 29.89
CA TYR A 381 36.88 -12.11 28.72
C TYR A 381 38.36 -12.25 29.12
N HIS A 382 39.08 -13.10 28.40
CA HIS A 382 40.51 -13.26 28.58
C HIS A 382 41.26 -12.12 27.89
N TYR A 383 41.92 -11.27 28.68
CA TYR A 383 42.71 -10.14 28.19
C TYR A 383 44.16 -10.24 28.64
N ARG A 384 45.09 -10.00 27.70
CA ARG A 384 46.51 -9.87 28.01
C ARG A 384 47.19 -8.87 27.07
N ARG A 385 47.94 -7.93 27.64
CA ARG A 385 48.86 -7.07 26.87
C ARG A 385 50.13 -7.85 26.53
N THR A 386 50.59 -7.72 25.29
CA THR A 386 51.84 -8.30 24.81
C THR A 386 52.99 -7.29 24.95
N PRO A 387 54.25 -7.75 25.12
CA PRO A 387 55.42 -6.88 25.21
C PRO A 387 55.62 -5.99 23.97
N ALA A 388 55.11 -6.41 22.81
CA ALA A 388 55.18 -5.68 21.53
C ALA A 388 54.14 -4.55 21.39
N GLY A 389 53.49 -4.13 22.49
CA GLY A 389 52.52 -3.02 22.47
C GLY A 389 51.15 -3.37 21.86
N ARG A 390 50.83 -4.66 21.70
CA ARG A 390 49.51 -5.15 21.23
C ARG A 390 48.75 -5.81 22.37
N PHE A 391 47.45 -6.05 22.20
CA PHE A 391 46.65 -6.85 23.14
C PHE A 391 46.07 -8.10 22.50
N VAL A 392 45.79 -9.10 23.33
CA VAL A 392 44.98 -10.27 22.99
C VAL A 392 43.72 -10.20 23.83
N LEU A 393 42.57 -10.17 23.17
CA LEU A 393 41.25 -10.23 23.80
C LEU A 393 40.47 -11.39 23.17
N LEU A 394 40.13 -12.39 23.99
CA LEU A 394 39.43 -13.59 23.57
C LEU A 394 38.20 -13.83 24.47
N PRO A 395 37.08 -14.33 23.92
CA PRO A 395 36.00 -14.85 24.73
C PRO A 395 36.49 -16.09 25.52
N PRO A 396 35.87 -16.40 26.68
CA PRO A 396 36.12 -17.66 27.36
C PRO A 396 35.71 -18.83 26.45
N VAL A 397 36.43 -19.95 26.56
CA VAL A 397 36.12 -21.18 25.81
C VAL A 397 34.96 -21.87 26.51
N GLU A 398 33.91 -22.21 25.77
CA GLU A 398 32.74 -22.97 26.28
C GLU A 398 33.10 -24.39 26.72
#